data_AF-A0A7K6MHH0-F1
#
_entry.id   AF-A0A7K6MHH0-F1
#
_cell.length_a   1.000
_cell.length_b   1.000
_cell.length_c   1.000
_cell.angle_alpha   90.00
_cell.angle_beta   90.00
_cell.angle_gamma   90.00
#
_symmetry.space_group_name_H-M   'P 1'
#
loop_
_entity.id
_entity.type
_entity.pdbx_description
1 polymer ?
#
loop_
_entity_poly.entity_id
_entity_poly.type
_entity_poly.pdbx_seq_one_letter_code
_entity_poly.pdbx_strand_id
1 'polypeptide(L)'
;RRVLLLGEGNFSFSAALCGAQGTHVVATCYESEEEAAGRGGAARSIRRLRDSGAEVVFSVDCTKLKEHFLLGKREFDRIYFNFPHCGRKAGVVKNRQLLARFFHSCTEVLAQEGEIHVALCNGQGGTPLDEPRREWHNSWQIVAVAAGAGFILSAVHPFQAETIRGYKCTGYRSQDKSFCVEGALNHIFTRSTAPLCFTPESCKTQLGSQTVSFQVPQVLVDKINRGFLEVNSSHPVRTIKEKLIAGLSQALPLQERESSCLPLLHQGHPDGVCHSNIFWITLSPGQAPSTEKMSQGLANAVLFSHFGQDTDKNVQEGCPIPQQFYLRPSLLPHAQAIIKKRAFSPGTLQVLSGPVFRKCRITPRSMPVFHELLVVLAVSRGTENSCIQMLVDNIKTTLNSLHQGVSGIKPSISLQEATSFGTELNDFAVFERQLGEIQHFLCVGTDPDPSGSCVGVIRTAPDELKSPELVVVSASLNLDLLAMLLCGISDWRMLWTMDRRFLRQFPEGELRLFKSFSLYPPSYVHDVSFWLPDGEEFDEVAFHTLARKVSGEMVVSIQLRDNFQQPGTGRRSLCYRVTFQSCDRALGCREAAEMQLHFREEMQQHLGVTLR
;
A
#
# COMPACT_ATOMS: atom_id res chain seq x y z
N ARG A 1 -27.38 -17.28 -8.11
CA ARG A 1 -27.04 -15.85 -8.05
C ARG A 1 -28.31 -15.02 -8.05
N ARG A 2 -28.45 -14.05 -7.17
CA ARG A 2 -29.61 -13.16 -7.08
C ARG A 2 -29.24 -11.78 -7.63
N VAL A 3 -30.01 -11.32 -8.60
CA VAL A 3 -29.70 -10.12 -9.39
C VAL A 3 -30.82 -9.10 -9.22
N LEU A 4 -30.46 -7.88 -8.85
CA LEU A 4 -31.36 -6.74 -8.76
C LEU A 4 -31.15 -5.82 -9.96
N LEU A 5 -32.23 -5.47 -10.66
CA LEU A 5 -32.20 -4.49 -11.75
C LEU A 5 -33.06 -3.30 -11.36
N LEU A 6 -32.48 -2.11 -11.38
CA LEU A 6 -33.08 -0.89 -10.87
C LEU A 6 -33.38 0.09 -12.00
N GLY A 7 -34.54 0.75 -11.91
CA GLY A 7 -34.93 1.80 -12.84
C GLY A 7 -35.25 1.27 -14.24
N GLU A 8 -35.82 0.07 -14.34
CA GLU A 8 -36.18 -0.54 -15.61
C GLU A 8 -37.24 0.30 -16.33
N GLY A 9 -36.91 0.79 -17.53
CA GLY A 9 -37.83 1.63 -18.30
C GLY A 9 -38.97 0.83 -18.97
N ASN A 10 -38.65 -0.31 -19.60
CA ASN A 10 -39.62 -1.21 -20.23
C ASN A 10 -39.35 -2.69 -19.93
N PHE A 11 -38.53 -2.97 -18.91
CA PHE A 11 -38.17 -4.31 -18.45
C PHE A 11 -37.49 -5.23 -19.50
N SER A 12 -37.13 -4.69 -20.67
CA SER A 12 -36.57 -5.49 -21.77
C SER A 12 -35.17 -6.01 -21.48
N PHE A 13 -34.37 -5.26 -20.69
CA PHE A 13 -33.03 -5.69 -20.26
C PHE A 13 -33.15 -6.87 -19.28
N SER A 14 -33.98 -6.73 -18.25
CA SER A 14 -34.25 -7.82 -17.31
C SER A 14 -34.80 -9.07 -18.01
N ALA A 15 -35.74 -8.89 -18.94
CA ALA A 15 -36.33 -10.01 -19.68
C ALA A 15 -35.34 -10.73 -20.61
N ALA A 16 -34.30 -10.02 -21.09
CA ALA A 16 -33.21 -10.61 -21.86
C ALA A 16 -32.21 -11.39 -20.96
N LEU A 17 -32.02 -10.94 -19.72
CA LEU A 17 -31.18 -11.62 -18.73
C LEU A 17 -31.86 -12.85 -18.12
N CYS A 18 -33.20 -12.82 -18.06
CA CYS A 18 -34.02 -13.88 -17.51
C CYS A 18 -33.96 -15.16 -18.38
N GLY A 19 -33.52 -16.27 -17.79
CA GLY A 19 -33.35 -17.56 -18.48
C GLY A 19 -31.98 -18.22 -18.27
N ALA A 20 -31.00 -17.50 -17.72
CA ALA A 20 -29.73 -18.12 -17.29
C ALA A 20 -29.96 -19.04 -16.08
N GLN A 21 -29.58 -20.32 -16.19
CA GLN A 21 -29.70 -21.29 -15.10
C GLN A 21 -29.06 -20.76 -13.80
N GLY A 22 -29.76 -20.94 -12.68
CA GLY A 22 -29.28 -20.52 -11.36
C GLY A 22 -29.29 -19.01 -11.11
N THR A 23 -29.95 -18.21 -11.94
CA THR A 23 -30.09 -16.75 -11.73
C THR A 23 -31.51 -16.38 -11.31
N HIS A 24 -31.65 -15.80 -10.13
CA HIS A 24 -32.91 -15.27 -9.62
C HIS A 24 -32.98 -13.77 -9.86
N VAL A 25 -33.82 -13.35 -10.79
CA VAL A 25 -33.96 -11.96 -11.22
C VAL A 25 -35.02 -11.23 -10.38
N VAL A 26 -34.67 -10.04 -9.89
CA VAL A 26 -35.57 -9.08 -9.27
C VAL A 26 -35.49 -7.80 -10.09
N ALA A 27 -36.52 -7.52 -10.88
CA ALA A 27 -36.59 -6.37 -11.77
C ALA A 27 -37.47 -5.28 -11.15
N THR A 28 -36.98 -4.04 -11.09
CA THR A 28 -37.69 -2.94 -10.44
C THR A 28 -37.71 -1.66 -11.25
N CYS A 29 -38.73 -0.84 -11.03
CA CYS A 29 -38.80 0.54 -11.51
C CYS A 29 -39.31 1.47 -10.40
N TYR A 30 -39.13 2.78 -10.59
CA TYR A 30 -39.59 3.80 -9.65
C TYR A 30 -41.08 4.11 -9.82
N GLU A 31 -41.60 3.93 -11.03
CA GLU A 31 -42.98 4.14 -11.40
C GLU A 31 -43.92 3.08 -10.79
N SER A 32 -45.20 3.42 -10.69
CA SER A 32 -46.28 2.47 -10.34
C SER A 32 -46.48 1.39 -11.43
N GLU A 33 -47.20 0.32 -11.11
CA GLU A 33 -47.47 -0.75 -12.08
C GLU A 33 -48.27 -0.23 -13.28
N GLU A 34 -49.24 0.66 -13.05
CA GLU A 34 -50.08 1.26 -14.07
C GLU A 34 -49.25 2.11 -15.05
N GLU A 35 -48.38 2.97 -14.52
CA GLU A 35 -47.50 3.83 -15.31
C GLU A 35 -46.46 3.02 -16.09
N ALA A 36 -45.87 2.00 -15.47
CA ALA A 36 -44.87 1.15 -16.10
C ALA A 36 -45.46 0.29 -17.22
N ALA A 37 -46.65 -0.29 -17.00
CA ALA A 37 -47.33 -1.13 -17.99
C ALA A 37 -47.76 -0.33 -19.23
N GLY A 38 -48.02 0.97 -19.09
CA GLY A 38 -48.36 1.87 -20.19
C GLY A 38 -47.21 2.17 -21.17
N ARG A 39 -45.96 1.83 -20.83
CA ARG A 39 -44.79 2.09 -21.68
C ARG A 39 -44.65 1.08 -22.81
N GLY A 40 -44.13 1.56 -23.94
CA GLY A 40 -43.97 0.74 -25.15
C GLY A 40 -43.20 -0.57 -24.92
N GLY A 41 -43.93 -1.70 -24.96
CA GLY A 41 -43.39 -3.05 -24.83
C GLY A 41 -43.20 -3.56 -23.40
N ALA A 42 -43.46 -2.74 -22.38
CA ALA A 42 -43.23 -3.08 -20.97
C ALA A 42 -44.12 -4.23 -20.48
N ALA A 43 -45.43 -4.18 -20.76
CA ALA A 43 -46.37 -5.22 -20.34
C ALA A 43 -45.97 -6.64 -20.81
N ARG A 44 -45.45 -6.74 -22.05
CA ARG A 44 -44.95 -8.01 -22.60
C ARG A 44 -43.70 -8.49 -21.88
N SER A 45 -42.75 -7.59 -21.60
CA SER A 45 -41.52 -7.91 -20.87
C SER A 45 -41.82 -8.33 -19.43
N ILE A 46 -42.72 -7.61 -18.75
CA ILE A 46 -43.16 -7.92 -17.38
C ILE A 46 -43.81 -9.30 -17.31
N ARG A 47 -44.71 -9.63 -18.26
CA ARG A 47 -45.32 -10.96 -18.34
C ARG A 47 -44.25 -12.05 -18.51
N ARG A 48 -43.33 -11.88 -19.47
CA ARG A 48 -42.24 -12.83 -19.70
C ARG A 48 -41.37 -13.05 -18.46
N LEU A 49 -41.09 -11.99 -17.70
CA LEU A 49 -40.34 -12.08 -16.44
C LEU A 49 -41.08 -12.93 -15.40
N ARG A 50 -42.37 -12.61 -15.17
CA ARG A 50 -43.22 -13.35 -14.22
C ARG A 50 -43.35 -14.83 -14.62
N ASP A 51 -43.59 -15.11 -15.90
CA ASP A 51 -43.69 -16.48 -16.42
C ASP A 51 -42.39 -17.27 -16.25
N SER A 52 -41.25 -16.57 -16.22
CA SER A 52 -39.92 -17.16 -16.01
C SER A 52 -39.52 -17.24 -14.53
N GLY A 53 -40.43 -16.90 -13.60
CA GLY A 53 -40.20 -16.96 -12.16
C GLY A 53 -39.41 -15.77 -11.57
N ALA A 54 -39.26 -14.67 -12.31
CA ALA A 54 -38.62 -13.46 -11.78
C ALA A 54 -39.58 -12.63 -10.90
N GLU A 55 -39.04 -11.96 -9.88
CA GLU A 55 -39.78 -10.98 -9.08
C GLU A 55 -39.82 -9.64 -9.84
N VAL A 56 -41.01 -9.06 -10.00
CA VAL A 56 -41.19 -7.70 -10.57
C VAL A 56 -41.79 -6.81 -9.50
N VAL A 57 -41.07 -5.75 -9.11
CA VAL A 57 -41.44 -4.87 -7.99
C VAL A 57 -41.49 -3.41 -8.48
N PHE A 58 -42.62 -2.75 -8.24
CA PHE A 58 -42.86 -1.36 -8.64
C PHE A 58 -42.63 -0.39 -7.48
N SER A 59 -42.57 0.90 -7.78
CA SER A 59 -42.41 1.96 -6.77
C SER A 59 -41.17 1.79 -5.87
N VAL A 60 -40.07 1.33 -6.45
CA VAL A 60 -38.80 1.13 -5.73
C VAL A 60 -37.91 2.37 -5.86
N ASP A 61 -37.64 3.03 -4.74
CA ASP A 61 -36.65 4.09 -4.66
C ASP A 61 -35.25 3.48 -4.46
N CYS A 62 -34.38 3.59 -5.47
CA CYS A 62 -33.03 3.03 -5.43
C CYS A 62 -32.14 3.70 -4.35
N THR A 63 -32.55 4.84 -3.81
CA THR A 63 -31.87 5.51 -2.70
C THR A 63 -32.27 4.96 -1.32
N LYS A 64 -33.22 4.01 -1.26
CA LYS A 64 -33.77 3.43 -0.02
C LYS A 64 -34.03 1.91 -0.12
N LEU A 65 -33.11 1.16 -0.73
CA LEU A 65 -33.29 -0.26 -1.06
C LEU A 65 -33.61 -1.13 0.17
N LYS A 66 -33.05 -0.78 1.34
CA LYS A 66 -33.34 -1.47 2.60
C LYS A 66 -34.83 -1.51 2.95
N GLU A 67 -35.57 -0.46 2.62
CA GLU A 67 -37.01 -0.33 2.91
C GLU A 67 -37.86 -1.24 2.02
N HIS A 68 -37.36 -1.57 0.81
CA HIS A 68 -38.09 -2.36 -0.19
C HIS A 68 -37.82 -3.86 -0.12
N PHE A 69 -36.75 -4.29 0.56
CA PHE A 69 -36.38 -5.71 0.66
C PHE A 69 -36.30 -6.16 2.13
N LEU A 70 -36.94 -7.28 2.45
CA LEU A 70 -36.84 -7.94 3.77
C LEU A 70 -35.41 -8.38 4.05
N LEU A 71 -34.99 -8.42 5.33
CA LEU A 71 -33.61 -8.71 5.74
C LEU A 71 -33.01 -9.98 5.08
N GLY A 72 -33.74 -11.11 5.09
CA GLY A 72 -33.30 -12.37 4.45
C GLY A 72 -33.30 -12.36 2.92
N LYS A 73 -33.71 -11.25 2.30
CA LYS A 73 -33.77 -11.01 0.86
C LYS A 73 -32.90 -9.79 0.47
N ARG A 74 -31.86 -9.47 1.24
CA ARG A 74 -30.92 -8.35 0.98
C ARG A 74 -29.55 -8.81 0.50
N GLU A 75 -29.35 -10.06 0.10
CA GLU A 75 -28.06 -10.51 -0.41
C GLU A 75 -28.11 -10.59 -1.94
N PHE A 76 -27.90 -9.46 -2.61
CA PHE A 76 -27.79 -9.43 -4.06
C PHE A 76 -26.34 -9.63 -4.50
N ASP A 77 -26.09 -10.64 -5.33
CA ASP A 77 -24.78 -10.88 -5.94
C ASP A 77 -24.46 -9.81 -6.99
N ARG A 78 -25.49 -9.26 -7.64
CA ARG A 78 -25.35 -8.19 -8.63
C ARG A 78 -26.48 -7.19 -8.55
N ILE A 79 -26.13 -5.92 -8.64
CA ILE A 79 -27.09 -4.80 -8.72
C ILE A 79 -26.79 -4.03 -10.02
N TYR A 80 -27.77 -3.91 -10.91
CA TYR A 80 -27.66 -3.15 -12.15
C TYR A 80 -28.46 -1.85 -12.05
N PHE A 81 -27.84 -0.72 -12.40
CA PHE A 81 -28.51 0.56 -12.58
C PHE A 81 -28.07 1.20 -13.89
N ASN A 82 -28.77 0.85 -14.98
CA ASN A 82 -28.40 1.27 -16.33
C ASN A 82 -28.99 2.64 -16.65
N PHE A 83 -28.14 3.56 -17.14
CA PHE A 83 -28.51 4.92 -17.53
C PHE A 83 -29.34 5.67 -16.47
N PRO A 84 -28.84 5.75 -15.22
CA PRO A 84 -29.56 6.36 -14.11
C PRO A 84 -29.84 7.84 -14.36
N HIS A 85 -31.02 8.30 -13.96
CA HIS A 85 -31.45 9.69 -14.17
C HIS A 85 -32.44 10.14 -13.11
N CYS A 86 -32.47 11.44 -12.80
CA CYS A 86 -33.35 12.03 -11.78
C CYS A 86 -34.75 12.41 -12.30
N GLY A 87 -35.14 11.94 -13.49
CA GLY A 87 -36.28 12.45 -14.25
C GLY A 87 -36.06 13.87 -14.82
N ARG A 88 -36.64 14.14 -16.00
CA ARG A 88 -36.48 15.43 -16.73
C ARG A 88 -35.01 15.82 -16.99
N LYS A 89 -34.73 17.12 -17.24
CA LYS A 89 -33.37 17.65 -17.42
C LYS A 89 -32.74 17.93 -16.05
N ALA A 90 -31.83 17.06 -15.61
CA ALA A 90 -31.10 17.21 -14.36
C ALA A 90 -29.64 17.64 -14.62
N GLY A 91 -29.16 18.61 -13.83
CA GLY A 91 -27.76 19.02 -13.84
C GLY A 91 -26.84 17.99 -13.19
N VAL A 92 -25.54 18.09 -13.48
CA VAL A 92 -24.50 17.17 -13.00
C VAL A 92 -24.55 16.97 -11.48
N VAL A 93 -24.78 18.02 -10.70
CA VAL A 93 -24.87 17.96 -9.22
C VAL A 93 -25.98 17.00 -8.76
N LYS A 94 -27.17 17.05 -9.37
CA LYS A 94 -28.28 16.17 -9.01
C LYS A 94 -27.99 14.71 -9.35
N ASN A 95 -27.35 14.46 -10.49
CA ASN A 95 -26.97 13.09 -10.89
C ASN A 95 -25.91 12.51 -9.95
N ARG A 96 -24.93 13.32 -9.50
CA ARG A 96 -23.97 12.92 -8.47
C ARG A 96 -24.67 12.59 -7.14
N GLN A 97 -25.64 13.40 -6.72
CA GLN A 97 -26.42 13.14 -5.51
C GLN A 97 -27.25 11.85 -5.60
N LEU A 98 -27.88 11.59 -6.75
CA LEU A 98 -28.58 10.33 -7.01
C LEU A 98 -27.65 9.14 -6.86
N LEU A 99 -26.49 9.18 -7.55
CA LEU A 99 -25.50 8.11 -7.46
C LEU A 99 -24.95 7.93 -6.04
N ALA A 100 -24.65 9.03 -5.33
CA ALA A 100 -24.13 8.96 -3.96
C ALA A 100 -25.11 8.23 -3.03
N ARG A 101 -26.40 8.60 -3.09
CA ARG A 101 -27.45 7.95 -2.29
C ARG A 101 -27.70 6.52 -2.74
N PHE A 102 -27.65 6.25 -4.03
CA PHE A 102 -27.75 4.90 -4.59
C PHE A 102 -26.63 3.98 -4.07
N PHE A 103 -25.36 4.39 -4.18
CA PHE A 103 -24.25 3.57 -3.68
C PHE A 103 -24.35 3.35 -2.18
N HIS A 104 -24.72 4.37 -1.40
CA HIS A 104 -24.94 4.21 0.04
C HIS A 104 -26.09 3.22 0.34
N SER A 105 -27.17 3.27 -0.44
CA SER A 105 -28.29 2.34 -0.33
C SER A 105 -27.90 0.89 -0.68
N CYS A 106 -26.96 0.70 -1.62
CA CYS A 106 -26.43 -0.62 -1.97
C CYS A 106 -25.62 -1.28 -0.84
N THR A 107 -25.01 -0.52 0.09
CA THR A 107 -24.22 -1.12 1.18
C THR A 107 -25.05 -2.01 2.09
N GLU A 108 -26.36 -1.79 2.15
CA GLU A 108 -27.30 -2.53 2.99
C GLU A 108 -27.89 -3.77 2.29
N VAL A 109 -27.73 -3.89 0.97
CA VAL A 109 -28.38 -4.94 0.17
C VAL A 109 -27.46 -5.68 -0.82
N LEU A 110 -26.18 -5.33 -0.88
CA LEU A 110 -25.21 -6.06 -1.69
C LEU A 110 -24.59 -7.20 -0.88
N ALA A 111 -24.46 -8.39 -1.47
CA ALA A 111 -23.68 -9.48 -0.88
C ALA A 111 -22.22 -9.06 -0.64
N GLN A 112 -21.49 -9.80 0.21
CA GLN A 112 -20.10 -9.48 0.58
C GLN A 112 -19.17 -9.42 -0.64
N GLU A 113 -19.30 -10.38 -1.56
CA GLU A 113 -18.54 -10.47 -2.82
C GLU A 113 -19.38 -9.98 -4.02
N GLY A 114 -20.44 -9.20 -3.77
CA GLY A 114 -21.35 -8.73 -4.80
C GLY A 114 -20.78 -7.59 -5.66
N GLU A 115 -21.38 -7.41 -6.83
CA GLU A 115 -20.97 -6.42 -7.83
C GLU A 115 -22.09 -5.38 -8.07
N ILE A 116 -21.73 -4.11 -8.19
CA ILE A 116 -22.65 -3.05 -8.64
C ILE A 116 -22.26 -2.64 -10.05
N HIS A 117 -23.18 -2.76 -10.98
CA HIS A 117 -23.01 -2.44 -12.39
C HIS A 117 -23.77 -1.14 -12.71
N VAL A 118 -23.06 -0.14 -13.21
CA VAL A 118 -23.65 1.15 -13.62
C VAL A 118 -23.23 1.47 -15.04
N ALA A 119 -24.20 1.39 -15.96
CA ALA A 119 -24.00 1.83 -17.34
C ALA A 119 -24.24 3.33 -17.47
N LEU A 120 -23.28 4.05 -18.04
CA LEU A 120 -23.36 5.49 -18.27
C LEU A 120 -23.11 5.81 -19.75
N CYS A 121 -23.75 6.86 -20.27
CA CYS A 121 -23.44 7.37 -21.60
C CYS A 121 -22.01 7.89 -21.66
N ASN A 122 -21.43 7.89 -22.86
CA ASN A 122 -20.06 8.32 -23.10
C ASN A 122 -19.74 9.70 -22.49
N GLY A 123 -18.63 9.77 -21.74
CA GLY A 123 -18.15 10.95 -21.04
C GLY A 123 -18.83 11.24 -19.70
N GLN A 124 -19.94 10.57 -19.36
CA GLN A 124 -20.63 10.83 -18.10
C GLN A 124 -19.84 10.31 -16.90
N GLY A 125 -19.16 9.16 -17.00
CA GLY A 125 -18.41 8.58 -15.89
C GLY A 125 -17.27 9.48 -15.40
N GLY A 126 -16.54 10.08 -16.35
CA GLY A 126 -15.34 10.87 -16.10
C GLY A 126 -14.08 10.01 -15.91
N THR A 127 -14.15 8.73 -16.30
CA THR A 127 -13.04 7.79 -16.22
C THR A 127 -12.07 8.00 -17.39
N PRO A 128 -10.82 7.54 -17.29
CA PRO A 128 -9.87 7.61 -18.42
C PRO A 128 -10.31 6.85 -19.68
N LEU A 129 -11.29 5.95 -19.60
CA LEU A 129 -11.83 5.20 -20.76
C LEU A 129 -12.95 5.93 -21.50
N ASP A 130 -13.45 7.05 -20.96
CA ASP A 130 -14.43 7.88 -21.66
C ASP A 130 -13.79 8.63 -22.85
N GLU A 131 -14.47 8.68 -24.00
CA GLU A 131 -13.94 9.31 -25.23
C GLU A 131 -15.00 10.21 -25.90
N PRO A 132 -14.98 11.54 -25.71
CA PRO A 132 -13.95 12.30 -25.00
C PRO A 132 -14.13 12.23 -23.48
N ARG A 133 -13.00 12.19 -22.77
CA ARG A 133 -12.96 12.35 -21.32
C ARG A 133 -13.37 13.78 -20.97
N ARG A 134 -14.50 13.93 -20.27
CA ARG A 134 -14.96 15.25 -19.80
C ARG A 134 -14.10 15.74 -18.64
N GLU A 135 -13.99 17.07 -18.54
CA GLU A 135 -13.44 17.75 -17.37
C GLU A 135 -14.05 17.22 -16.07
N TRP A 136 -13.23 17.07 -15.04
CA TRP A 136 -13.62 16.44 -13.77
C TRP A 136 -14.87 17.08 -13.16
N HIS A 137 -14.95 18.41 -13.16
CA HIS A 137 -16.10 19.14 -12.60
C HIS A 137 -17.37 19.05 -13.46
N ASN A 138 -17.27 18.59 -14.72
CA ASN A 138 -18.37 18.43 -15.66
C ASN A 138 -18.82 16.97 -15.85
N SER A 139 -18.09 15.99 -15.29
CA SER A 139 -18.46 14.57 -15.29
C SER A 139 -19.30 14.20 -14.07
N TRP A 140 -19.80 12.96 -13.99
CA TRP A 140 -20.54 12.47 -12.83
C TRP A 140 -19.61 11.93 -11.74
N GLN A 141 -18.28 11.94 -11.97
CA GLN A 141 -17.27 11.56 -10.99
C GLN A 141 -17.57 10.20 -10.34
N ILE A 142 -18.04 9.23 -11.14
CA ILE A 142 -18.68 8.02 -10.61
C ILE A 142 -17.78 7.27 -9.63
N VAL A 143 -16.47 7.24 -9.86
CA VAL A 143 -15.49 6.59 -8.98
C VAL A 143 -15.39 7.28 -7.62
N ALA A 144 -15.31 8.62 -7.58
CA ALA A 144 -15.27 9.36 -6.32
C ALA A 144 -16.60 9.29 -5.55
N VAL A 145 -17.72 9.27 -6.28
CA VAL A 145 -19.05 9.11 -5.68
C VAL A 145 -19.22 7.72 -5.06
N ALA A 146 -18.81 6.67 -5.77
CA ALA A 146 -18.82 5.30 -5.26
C ALA A 146 -17.88 5.10 -4.06
N ALA A 147 -16.69 5.72 -4.11
CA ALA A 147 -15.71 5.65 -3.02
C ALA A 147 -16.26 6.24 -1.71
N GLY A 148 -17.09 7.28 -1.78
CA GLY A 148 -17.78 7.84 -0.61
C GLY A 148 -18.75 6.87 0.09
N ALA A 149 -19.07 5.73 -0.53
CA ALA A 149 -19.90 4.66 0.03
C ALA A 149 -19.12 3.34 0.26
N GLY A 150 -17.78 3.36 0.18
CA GLY A 150 -16.96 2.18 0.45
C GLY A 150 -16.85 1.22 -0.74
N PHE A 151 -16.97 1.72 -1.97
CA PHE A 151 -16.81 0.92 -3.19
C PHE A 151 -15.61 1.36 -4.02
N ILE A 152 -14.90 0.39 -4.60
CA ILE A 152 -13.86 0.65 -5.60
C ILE A 152 -14.35 0.22 -6.98
N LEU A 153 -13.85 0.88 -8.02
CA LEU A 153 -14.09 0.48 -9.39
C LEU A 153 -13.17 -0.70 -9.72
N SER A 154 -13.74 -1.88 -9.97
CA SER A 154 -12.97 -3.10 -10.25
C SER A 154 -12.83 -3.41 -11.73
N ALA A 155 -13.80 -2.99 -12.55
CA ALA A 155 -13.72 -3.15 -13.99
C ALA A 155 -14.55 -2.09 -14.72
N VAL A 156 -14.17 -1.83 -15.97
CA VAL A 156 -14.94 -1.00 -16.91
C VAL A 156 -14.94 -1.73 -18.24
N HIS A 157 -16.12 -1.85 -18.85
CA HIS A 157 -16.29 -2.49 -20.14
C HIS A 157 -17.20 -1.63 -21.05
N PRO A 158 -17.02 -1.67 -22.37
CA PRO A 158 -18.01 -1.13 -23.30
C PRO A 158 -19.40 -1.74 -23.03
N PHE A 159 -20.43 -0.90 -23.01
CA PHE A 159 -21.81 -1.35 -22.88
C PHE A 159 -22.35 -1.74 -24.26
N GLN A 160 -22.30 -3.04 -24.57
CA GLN A 160 -22.66 -3.60 -25.88
C GLN A 160 -24.16 -3.91 -25.97
N ALA A 161 -24.99 -2.87 -26.09
CA ALA A 161 -26.45 -2.99 -26.14
C ALA A 161 -26.94 -3.95 -27.25
N GLU A 162 -26.26 -3.92 -28.39
CA GLU A 162 -26.52 -4.71 -29.61
C GLU A 162 -26.36 -6.22 -29.43
N THR A 163 -25.56 -6.66 -28.44
CA THR A 163 -25.38 -8.09 -28.13
C THR A 163 -26.54 -8.66 -27.31
N ILE A 164 -27.36 -7.80 -26.71
CA ILE A 164 -28.43 -8.19 -25.79
C ILE A 164 -29.73 -8.35 -26.58
N ARG A 165 -30.01 -9.57 -27.03
CA ARG A 165 -31.19 -9.87 -27.85
C ARG A 165 -32.49 -9.45 -27.15
N GLY A 166 -33.24 -8.57 -27.80
CA GLY A 166 -34.54 -8.10 -27.32
C GLY A 166 -34.48 -6.90 -26.37
N TYR A 167 -33.29 -6.43 -26.00
CA TYR A 167 -33.13 -5.21 -25.22
C TYR A 167 -33.43 -3.97 -26.07
N LYS A 168 -34.22 -3.04 -25.51
CA LYS A 168 -34.49 -1.73 -26.09
C LYS A 168 -34.32 -0.67 -25.00
N CYS A 169 -33.25 0.11 -25.11
CA CYS A 169 -32.97 1.25 -24.23
C CYS A 169 -34.12 2.29 -24.32
N THR A 170 -34.68 2.67 -23.17
CA THR A 170 -35.77 3.65 -23.05
C THR A 170 -35.69 4.39 -21.71
N GLY A 171 -36.49 5.45 -21.54
CA GLY A 171 -36.59 6.20 -20.29
C GLY A 171 -35.87 7.55 -20.31
N TYR A 172 -35.29 7.98 -21.44
CA TYR A 172 -34.61 9.28 -21.51
C TYR A 172 -35.56 10.42 -21.15
N ARG A 173 -35.22 11.14 -20.07
CA ARG A 173 -36.07 12.20 -19.47
C ARG A 173 -37.47 11.72 -19.10
N SER A 174 -37.61 10.45 -18.69
CA SER A 174 -38.89 9.83 -18.34
C SER A 174 -39.87 9.76 -19.53
N GLN A 175 -39.33 9.56 -20.74
CA GLN A 175 -40.11 9.39 -21.99
C GLN A 175 -39.79 8.04 -22.63
N ASP A 176 -40.63 7.59 -23.56
CA ASP A 176 -40.36 6.44 -24.44
C ASP A 176 -39.31 6.78 -25.53
N LYS A 177 -38.16 7.29 -25.08
CA LYS A 177 -36.99 7.66 -25.87
C LYS A 177 -35.75 6.97 -25.33
N SER A 178 -34.85 6.57 -26.22
CA SER A 178 -33.58 5.95 -25.88
C SER A 178 -32.56 6.97 -25.36
N PHE A 179 -31.66 6.49 -24.51
CA PHE A 179 -30.41 7.17 -24.22
C PHE A 179 -29.43 6.99 -25.37
N CYS A 180 -28.41 7.85 -25.47
CA CYS A 180 -27.28 7.63 -26.37
C CYS A 180 -26.41 6.50 -25.79
N VAL A 181 -26.50 5.31 -26.39
CA VAL A 181 -25.75 4.12 -25.96
C VAL A 181 -24.41 3.96 -26.68
N GLU A 182 -24.20 4.71 -27.76
CA GLU A 182 -22.93 4.71 -28.50
C GLU A 182 -21.79 5.21 -27.60
N GLY A 183 -20.72 4.41 -27.51
CA GLY A 183 -19.59 4.67 -26.61
C GLY A 183 -19.95 4.62 -25.11
N ALA A 184 -21.11 4.07 -24.74
CA ALA A 184 -21.47 3.91 -23.33
C ALA A 184 -20.55 2.90 -22.64
N LEU A 185 -20.31 3.11 -21.34
CA LEU A 185 -19.45 2.28 -20.53
C LEU A 185 -20.24 1.69 -19.35
N ASN A 186 -20.03 0.40 -19.09
CA ASN A 186 -20.48 -0.28 -17.89
C ASN A 186 -19.36 -0.30 -16.85
N HIS A 187 -19.62 0.32 -15.71
CA HIS A 187 -18.70 0.42 -14.58
C HIS A 187 -19.09 -0.63 -13.53
N ILE A 188 -18.13 -1.46 -13.12
CA ILE A 188 -18.35 -2.53 -12.14
C ILE A 188 -17.63 -2.17 -10.85
N PHE A 189 -18.39 -2.02 -9.78
CA PHE A 189 -17.91 -1.69 -8.45
C PHE A 189 -18.04 -2.87 -7.52
N THR A 190 -17.07 -3.02 -6.62
CA THR A 190 -17.10 -4.02 -5.55
C THR A 190 -16.75 -3.35 -4.23
N ARG A 191 -17.12 -4.00 -3.11
CA ARG A 191 -16.81 -3.48 -1.77
C ARG A 191 -15.29 -3.30 -1.63
N SER A 192 -14.88 -2.19 -1.03
CA SER A 192 -13.52 -2.07 -0.52
C SER A 192 -13.37 -2.89 0.75
N THR A 193 -12.16 -3.36 1.02
CA THR A 193 -11.84 -3.90 2.34
C THR A 193 -12.10 -2.84 3.40
N ALA A 194 -12.71 -3.22 4.52
CA ALA A 194 -13.05 -2.30 5.60
C ALA A 194 -11.78 -1.58 6.12
N PRO A 195 -11.89 -0.31 6.55
CA PRO A 195 -10.79 0.36 7.24
C PRO A 195 -10.35 -0.47 8.43
N LEU A 196 -9.06 -0.78 8.50
CA LEU A 196 -8.50 -1.52 9.62
C LEU A 196 -8.32 -0.54 10.78
N CYS A 197 -9.08 -0.75 11.86
CA CYS A 197 -8.86 -0.06 13.12
C CYS A 197 -7.86 -0.88 13.93
N PHE A 198 -6.60 -0.43 13.93
CA PHE A 198 -5.56 -1.08 14.70
C PHE A 198 -5.50 -0.52 16.11
N THR A 199 -5.74 -1.39 17.08
CA THR A 199 -5.46 -1.10 18.48
C THR A 199 -3.96 -1.09 18.72
N PRO A 200 -3.43 -0.28 19.65
CA PRO A 200 -2.05 -0.36 20.06
C PRO A 200 -1.65 -1.81 20.36
N GLU A 201 -0.70 -2.34 19.59
CA GLU A 201 -0.22 -3.72 19.72
C GLU A 201 1.07 -3.73 20.52
N SER A 202 1.19 -4.68 21.44
CA SER A 202 2.45 -4.97 22.10
C SER A 202 3.15 -6.12 21.38
N CYS A 203 4.42 -5.93 21.05
CA CYS A 203 5.27 -6.97 20.47
C CYS A 203 6.26 -7.48 21.52
N LYS A 204 6.59 -8.77 21.45
CA LYS A 204 7.63 -9.41 22.27
C LYS A 204 8.82 -9.76 21.40
N THR A 205 10.03 -9.58 21.92
CA THR A 205 11.26 -9.98 21.24
C THR A 205 12.31 -10.46 22.24
N GLN A 206 13.25 -11.28 21.77
CA GLN A 206 14.37 -11.73 22.60
C GLN A 206 15.46 -10.66 22.59
N LEU A 207 15.99 -10.32 23.76
CA LEU A 207 17.15 -9.47 23.94
C LEU A 207 18.13 -10.18 24.87
N GLY A 208 19.17 -10.78 24.28
CA GLY A 208 20.06 -11.68 25.01
C GLY A 208 19.32 -12.93 25.47
N SER A 209 19.27 -13.17 26.78
CA SER A 209 18.53 -14.29 27.40
C SER A 209 17.12 -13.91 27.87
N GLN A 210 16.72 -12.64 27.74
CA GLN A 210 15.45 -12.14 28.27
C GLN A 210 14.47 -11.85 27.13
N THR A 211 13.19 -12.17 27.36
CA THR A 211 12.11 -11.73 26.47
C THR A 211 11.58 -10.40 26.98
N VAL A 212 11.67 -9.37 26.13
CA VAL A 212 11.18 -8.02 26.43
C VAL A 212 9.96 -7.69 25.58
N SER A 213 9.10 -6.79 26.06
CA SER A 213 7.91 -6.31 25.37
C SER A 213 7.92 -4.80 25.21
N PHE A 214 7.44 -4.35 24.04
CA PHE A 214 7.38 -2.94 23.70
C PHE A 214 6.09 -2.62 22.95
N GLN A 215 5.71 -1.34 22.93
CA GLN A 215 4.59 -0.84 22.15
C GLN A 215 5.04 -0.62 20.70
N VAL A 216 4.30 -1.21 19.76
CA VAL A 216 4.62 -1.08 18.34
C VAL A 216 4.31 0.34 17.88
N PRO A 217 5.22 1.03 17.17
CA PRO A 217 4.92 2.34 16.59
C PRO A 217 3.69 2.26 15.70
N GLN A 218 2.76 3.21 15.82
CA GLN A 218 1.45 3.17 15.16
C GLN A 218 1.54 2.90 13.64
N VAL A 219 2.56 3.43 12.97
CA VAL A 219 2.79 3.25 11.51
C VAL A 219 3.17 1.81 11.11
N LEU A 220 3.51 0.96 12.08
CA LEU A 220 3.97 -0.42 11.89
C LEU A 220 3.01 -1.47 12.45
N VAL A 221 1.93 -1.09 13.14
CA VAL A 221 1.04 -2.04 13.85
C VAL A 221 0.50 -3.11 12.90
N ASP A 222 0.15 -2.72 11.68
CA ASP A 222 -0.38 -3.62 10.65
C ASP A 222 0.68 -4.39 9.85
N LYS A 223 1.96 -4.20 10.18
CA LYS A 223 3.09 -4.64 9.36
C LYS A 223 4.11 -5.48 10.12
N ILE A 224 4.28 -5.23 11.42
CA ILE A 224 5.36 -5.83 12.22
C ILE A 224 5.31 -7.36 12.23
N ASN A 225 4.11 -7.95 12.20
CA ASN A 225 3.86 -9.39 12.30
C ASN A 225 3.10 -9.94 11.08
N ARG A 226 3.41 -9.47 9.85
CA ARG A 226 2.68 -9.89 8.64
C ARG A 226 3.00 -11.29 8.11
N GLY A 227 4.04 -11.94 8.64
CA GLY A 227 4.36 -13.34 8.32
C GLY A 227 4.75 -13.59 6.86
N PHE A 228 5.24 -12.60 6.11
CA PHE A 228 5.53 -12.77 4.68
C PHE A 228 6.48 -13.93 4.39
N LEU A 229 7.46 -14.15 5.27
CA LEU A 229 8.49 -15.17 5.11
C LEU A 229 8.17 -16.51 5.81
N GLU A 230 6.96 -16.66 6.38
CA GLU A 230 6.54 -17.90 7.05
C GLU A 230 6.30 -19.05 6.06
N VAL A 231 6.42 -20.30 6.54
CA VAL A 231 6.38 -21.53 5.72
C VAL A 231 5.04 -21.78 5.01
N ASN A 232 3.97 -21.10 5.41
CA ASN A 232 2.63 -21.17 4.81
C ASN A 232 2.26 -19.91 4.00
N SER A 233 3.17 -18.94 3.86
CA SER A 233 2.92 -17.71 3.12
C SER A 233 3.07 -17.93 1.61
N SER A 234 2.08 -17.52 0.81
CA SER A 234 2.19 -17.47 -0.66
C SER A 234 2.69 -16.11 -1.17
N HIS A 235 3.23 -15.27 -0.28
CA HIS A 235 3.60 -13.90 -0.63
C HIS A 235 4.80 -13.87 -1.61
N PRO A 236 4.78 -13.02 -2.66
CA PRO A 236 5.85 -13.00 -3.67
C PRO A 236 7.25 -12.73 -3.09
N VAL A 237 7.34 -11.97 -1.99
CA VAL A 237 8.61 -11.72 -1.25
C VAL A 237 9.25 -13.03 -0.77
N ARG A 238 8.45 -13.99 -0.27
CA ARG A 238 8.96 -15.29 0.14
C ARG A 238 9.41 -16.13 -1.05
N THR A 239 8.61 -16.15 -2.13
CA THR A 239 8.98 -16.84 -3.37
C THR A 239 10.35 -16.36 -3.86
N ILE A 240 10.60 -15.05 -3.86
CA ILE A 240 11.90 -14.48 -4.25
C ILE A 240 13.00 -14.91 -3.27
N LYS A 241 12.76 -14.83 -1.95
CA LYS A 241 13.72 -15.29 -0.93
C LYS A 241 14.14 -16.73 -1.19
N GLU A 242 13.19 -17.64 -1.29
CA GLU A 242 13.45 -19.08 -1.44
C GLU A 242 14.20 -19.39 -2.73
N LYS A 243 13.87 -18.71 -3.84
CA LYS A 243 14.55 -18.90 -5.12
C LYS A 243 15.98 -18.37 -5.09
N LEU A 244 16.22 -17.21 -4.47
CA LEU A 244 17.58 -16.66 -4.27
C LEU A 244 18.43 -17.60 -3.40
N ILE A 245 17.88 -18.10 -2.29
CA ILE A 245 18.58 -19.05 -1.42
C ILE A 245 18.89 -20.35 -2.18
N ALA A 246 17.92 -20.90 -2.91
CA ALA A 246 18.10 -22.09 -3.73
C ALA A 246 19.20 -21.90 -4.79
N GLY A 247 19.21 -20.76 -5.50
CA GLY A 247 20.26 -20.42 -6.47
C GLY A 247 21.64 -20.34 -5.82
N LEU A 248 21.77 -19.62 -4.70
CA LEU A 248 23.03 -19.50 -3.96
C LEU A 248 23.54 -20.85 -3.43
N SER A 249 22.65 -21.73 -3.00
CA SER A 249 23.01 -23.07 -2.49
C SER A 249 23.60 -24.00 -3.55
N GLN A 250 23.39 -23.70 -4.84
CA GLN A 250 24.03 -24.42 -5.95
C GLN A 250 25.49 -24.01 -6.15
N ALA A 251 25.86 -22.80 -5.73
CA ALA A 251 27.20 -22.26 -5.91
C ALA A 251 28.12 -22.54 -4.72
N LEU A 252 27.61 -22.45 -3.48
CA LEU A 252 28.37 -22.68 -2.26
C LEU A 252 27.52 -23.32 -1.16
N PRO A 253 28.14 -24.06 -0.21
CA PRO A 253 27.48 -24.49 1.01
C PRO A 253 26.88 -23.29 1.76
N LEU A 254 25.63 -23.42 2.21
CA LEU A 254 24.88 -22.32 2.80
C LEU A 254 24.28 -22.73 4.14
N GLN A 255 24.35 -21.82 5.11
CA GLN A 255 23.65 -21.89 6.38
C GLN A 255 22.67 -20.72 6.49
N GLU A 256 21.37 -21.03 6.39
CA GLU A 256 20.30 -20.07 6.64
C GLU A 256 20.02 -20.01 8.15
N ARG A 257 19.78 -18.80 8.68
CA ARG A 257 19.13 -18.63 9.98
C ARG A 257 17.76 -18.02 9.80
N GLU A 258 16.79 -18.65 10.45
CA GLU A 258 15.40 -18.20 10.41
C GLU A 258 15.21 -16.81 11.02
N SER A 259 14.36 -16.02 10.37
CA SER A 259 14.01 -14.64 10.75
C SER A 259 13.39 -14.53 12.14
N SER A 260 12.60 -15.54 12.53
CA SER A 260 11.92 -15.67 13.83
C SER A 260 12.90 -15.73 15.01
N CYS A 261 14.14 -16.16 14.77
CA CYS A 261 15.17 -16.28 15.79
C CYS A 261 15.96 -14.98 16.02
N LEU A 262 15.79 -13.97 15.16
CA LEU A 262 16.56 -12.73 15.22
C LEU A 262 15.81 -11.65 16.01
N PRO A 263 16.41 -11.06 17.06
CA PRO A 263 15.84 -9.93 17.80
C PRO A 263 15.37 -8.80 16.89
N LEU A 264 14.21 -8.21 17.19
CA LEU A 264 13.71 -7.02 16.48
C LEU A 264 14.37 -5.74 17.01
N LEU A 265 14.82 -5.77 18.27
CA LEU A 265 15.41 -4.62 18.96
C LEU A 265 16.92 -4.76 19.07
N HIS A 266 17.60 -3.62 18.95
CA HIS A 266 18.98 -3.44 19.36
C HIS A 266 19.08 -2.47 20.53
N GLN A 267 20.09 -2.66 21.35
CA GLN A 267 20.43 -1.79 22.47
C GLN A 267 21.63 -0.92 22.09
N GLY A 268 21.56 0.37 22.45
CA GLY A 268 22.65 1.32 22.28
C GLY A 268 22.35 2.36 21.22
N HIS A 269 23.41 2.88 20.60
CA HIS A 269 23.35 3.91 19.59
C HIS A 269 23.78 3.32 18.24
N PRO A 270 23.03 3.53 17.15
CA PRO A 270 23.46 3.08 15.84
C PRO A 270 24.59 4.00 15.34
N ASP A 271 25.82 3.47 15.30
CA ASP A 271 26.99 4.23 14.80
C ASP A 271 26.79 4.61 13.33
N GLY A 272 27.01 5.90 13.00
CA GLY A 272 27.03 6.40 11.62
C GLY A 272 25.68 6.55 10.91
N VAL A 273 24.55 6.28 11.60
CA VAL A 273 23.20 6.36 11.02
C VAL A 273 22.45 7.60 11.49
N CYS A 274 21.70 8.24 10.60
CA CYS A 274 20.84 9.36 10.95
C CYS A 274 19.73 8.97 11.95
N HIS A 275 19.67 9.66 13.09
CA HIS A 275 18.69 9.44 14.16
C HIS A 275 17.24 9.55 13.69
N SER A 276 16.97 10.45 12.74
CA SER A 276 15.64 10.68 12.18
C SER A 276 15.13 9.48 11.37
N ASN A 277 16.01 8.60 10.88
CA ASN A 277 15.63 7.39 10.16
C ASN A 277 15.32 6.19 11.10
N ILE A 278 15.54 6.34 12.41
CA ILE A 278 15.44 5.23 13.37
C ILE A 278 14.12 5.27 14.14
N PHE A 279 13.52 4.09 14.33
CA PHE A 279 12.41 3.88 15.26
C PHE A 279 12.96 3.59 16.65
N TRP A 280 13.05 4.63 17.47
CA TRP A 280 13.37 4.53 18.89
C TRP A 280 12.20 3.92 19.67
N ILE A 281 12.51 3.02 20.58
CA ILE A 281 11.56 2.21 21.33
C ILE A 281 11.81 2.37 22.82
N THR A 282 10.73 2.62 23.56
CA THR A 282 10.73 2.56 25.02
C THR A 282 10.18 1.20 25.45
N LEU A 283 10.91 0.49 26.31
CA LEU A 283 10.45 -0.78 26.86
C LEU A 283 9.33 -0.56 27.89
N SER A 284 8.48 -1.57 28.06
CA SER A 284 7.44 -1.54 29.08
C SER A 284 8.05 -1.51 30.50
N PRO A 285 7.43 -0.80 31.48
CA PRO A 285 7.97 -0.68 32.83
C PRO A 285 8.29 -2.04 33.48
N GLY A 286 9.48 -2.16 34.09
CA GLY A 286 9.92 -3.37 34.81
C GLY A 286 10.62 -4.45 33.96
N GLN A 287 10.87 -4.20 32.66
CA GLN A 287 11.50 -5.16 31.75
C GLN A 287 12.88 -4.73 31.21
N ALA A 288 13.44 -3.62 31.70
CA ALA A 288 14.82 -3.26 31.37
C ALA A 288 15.78 -4.27 32.03
N PRO A 289 16.81 -4.77 31.31
CA PRO A 289 17.73 -5.75 31.89
C PRO A 289 18.40 -5.16 33.14
N SER A 290 18.16 -5.80 34.29
CA SER A 290 18.70 -5.39 35.58
C SER A 290 20.23 -5.47 35.54
N THR A 291 20.89 -4.34 35.75
CA THR A 291 22.32 -4.30 36.06
C THR A 291 22.48 -4.82 37.49
N GLU A 292 23.14 -5.96 37.69
CA GLU A 292 23.51 -6.39 39.03
C GLU A 292 24.51 -5.40 39.65
N LYS A 293 24.15 -4.85 40.81
CA LYS A 293 24.91 -3.98 41.76
C LYS A 293 25.04 -2.51 41.31
N MET A 294 24.64 -1.48 42.07
CA MET A 294 24.74 -1.27 43.53
C MET A 294 23.73 -0.18 44.01
N SER A 295 23.17 -0.40 45.21
CA SER A 295 22.66 0.56 46.23
C SER A 295 21.54 1.60 45.91
N GLN A 296 20.39 1.34 46.55
CA GLN A 296 19.47 2.22 47.31
C GLN A 296 19.51 3.76 47.09
N GLY A 297 18.33 4.33 46.80
CA GLY A 297 17.98 5.68 47.28
C GLY A 297 17.16 6.55 46.33
N LEU A 298 15.93 6.84 46.76
CA LEU A 298 15.03 7.92 46.37
C LEU A 298 14.22 7.83 45.05
N ALA A 299 12.92 7.94 45.25
CA ALA A 299 11.86 8.13 44.29
C ALA A 299 11.78 9.58 43.77
N ASN A 300 11.05 9.71 42.66
CA ASN A 300 10.61 10.92 41.94
C ASN A 300 11.61 11.55 40.96
N ALA A 301 11.40 11.31 39.66
CA ALA A 301 11.82 12.23 38.61
C ALA A 301 10.83 12.20 37.44
N VAL A 302 10.49 13.41 37.00
CA VAL A 302 9.45 13.80 36.05
C VAL A 302 9.83 13.41 34.62
N LEU A 303 8.81 13.03 33.84
CA LEU A 303 8.86 12.70 32.42
C LEU A 303 9.32 13.93 31.61
N PHE A 304 10.53 13.93 31.05
CA PHE A 304 10.96 14.93 30.08
C PHE A 304 11.17 14.29 28.71
N SER A 305 10.32 14.72 27.77
CA SER A 305 10.51 14.55 26.33
C SER A 305 11.34 15.71 25.80
N HIS A 306 12.62 15.47 25.49
CA HIS A 306 13.41 16.40 24.70
C HIS A 306 14.18 15.64 23.62
N PHE A 307 13.90 15.99 22.36
CA PHE A 307 14.78 15.76 21.23
C PHE A 307 16.07 16.58 21.48
N GLY A 308 17.24 15.93 21.56
CA GLY A 308 18.55 16.63 21.57
C GLY A 308 18.89 17.07 20.15
N GLN A 309 19.38 18.27 19.84
CA GLN A 309 20.42 19.11 20.45
C GLN A 309 21.73 18.36 20.73
N ASP A 310 22.64 18.45 19.75
CA ASP A 310 24.08 18.37 19.96
C ASP A 310 24.60 19.78 20.30
N THR A 311 25.31 19.90 21.41
CA THR A 311 26.43 20.85 21.55
C THR A 311 27.38 20.39 22.64
N ASP A 312 28.62 20.22 22.20
CA ASP A 312 29.92 20.24 22.86
C ASP A 312 30.19 19.55 24.22
N LYS A 313 31.32 18.85 24.15
CA LYS A 313 32.11 18.21 25.20
C LYS A 313 32.23 19.07 26.46
N ASN A 314 31.71 18.56 27.58
CA ASN A 314 32.39 18.62 28.87
C ASN A 314 31.99 17.42 29.72
N VAL A 315 33.02 16.72 30.21
CA VAL A 315 32.91 15.52 31.04
C VAL A 315 32.32 15.90 32.39
N GLN A 316 31.16 15.33 32.72
CA GLN A 316 30.69 15.19 34.09
C GLN A 316 30.30 13.72 34.30
N GLU A 317 31.12 13.03 35.09
CA GLU A 317 30.91 11.65 35.53
C GLU A 317 29.63 11.54 36.36
N GLY A 318 28.85 10.48 36.10
CA GLY A 318 27.92 9.93 37.09
C GLY A 318 26.43 10.17 36.84
N CYS A 319 25.90 9.76 35.69
CA CYS A 319 24.49 9.39 35.56
C CYS A 319 24.40 8.22 34.57
N PRO A 320 23.78 7.07 34.90
CA PRO A 320 23.65 5.97 33.96
C PRO A 320 22.78 6.45 32.78
N ILE A 321 23.38 6.53 31.60
CA ILE A 321 22.68 6.85 30.35
C ILE A 321 21.49 5.88 30.24
N PRO A 322 20.25 6.37 30.06
CA PRO A 322 19.10 5.50 29.88
C PRO A 322 19.39 4.53 28.73
N GLN A 323 19.21 3.22 28.95
CA GLN A 323 19.39 2.24 27.89
C GLN A 323 18.38 2.52 26.78
N GLN A 324 18.85 3.03 25.64
CA GLN A 324 18.02 3.29 24.48
C GLN A 324 17.91 2.02 23.63
N PHE A 325 16.70 1.74 23.17
CA PHE A 325 16.40 0.64 22.27
C PHE A 325 15.85 1.17 20.96
N TYR A 326 16.12 0.47 19.87
CA TYR A 326 15.57 0.82 18.58
C TYR A 326 15.26 -0.44 17.75
N LEU A 327 14.25 -0.34 16.87
CA LEU A 327 13.98 -1.39 15.90
C LEU A 327 15.14 -1.50 14.92
N ARG A 328 15.56 -2.73 14.62
CA ARG A 328 16.69 -2.99 13.71
C ARG A 328 16.45 -2.34 12.34
N PRO A 329 17.35 -1.47 11.87
CA PRO A 329 17.24 -0.89 10.54
C PRO A 329 17.89 -1.77 9.46
N SER A 330 18.73 -2.72 9.86
CA SER A 330 19.36 -3.71 8.98
C SER A 330 19.64 -4.98 9.79
N LEU A 331 19.86 -6.09 9.09
CA LEU A 331 20.37 -7.36 9.61
C LEU A 331 21.90 -7.35 9.80
N LEU A 332 22.60 -6.32 9.30
CA LEU A 332 24.06 -6.20 9.40
C LEU A 332 24.60 -6.30 10.84
N PRO A 333 23.99 -5.67 11.87
CA PRO A 333 24.47 -5.83 13.24
C PRO A 333 24.40 -7.28 13.75
N HIS A 334 23.42 -8.07 13.29
CA HIS A 334 23.36 -9.50 13.61
C HIS A 334 24.48 -10.27 12.92
N ALA A 335 24.75 -9.99 11.65
CA ALA A 335 25.90 -10.56 10.94
C ALA A 335 27.22 -10.25 11.66
N GLN A 336 27.46 -9.00 12.04
CA GLN A 336 28.66 -8.58 12.79
C GLN A 336 28.79 -9.31 14.13
N ALA A 337 27.68 -9.54 14.84
CA ALA A 337 27.69 -10.33 16.06
C ALA A 337 28.08 -11.80 15.82
N ILE A 338 27.66 -12.41 14.71
CA ILE A 338 28.08 -13.76 14.31
C ILE A 338 29.57 -13.75 13.93
N ILE A 339 30.06 -12.71 13.23
CA ILE A 339 31.45 -12.59 12.77
C ILE A 339 32.38 -12.53 13.98
N LYS A 340 32.04 -11.70 14.98
CA LYS A 340 32.78 -11.58 16.23
C LYS A 340 32.84 -12.87 17.04
N LYS A 341 31.81 -13.72 16.96
CA LYS A 341 31.75 -15.04 17.63
C LYS A 341 32.60 -16.12 16.93
N ARG A 342 33.32 -15.79 15.86
CA ARG A 342 34.16 -16.70 15.04
C ARG A 342 33.39 -17.94 14.53
N ALA A 343 32.08 -17.82 14.33
CA ALA A 343 31.23 -18.90 13.86
C ALA A 343 31.22 -19.03 12.32
N PHE A 344 32.36 -18.78 11.65
CA PHE A 344 32.48 -18.80 10.19
C PHE A 344 33.47 -19.87 9.73
N SER A 345 32.99 -20.80 8.92
CA SER A 345 33.82 -21.64 8.06
C SER A 345 34.09 -20.88 6.74
N PRO A 346 35.36 -20.66 6.35
CA PRO A 346 35.68 -20.10 5.04
C PRO A 346 34.95 -20.84 3.92
N GLY A 347 34.39 -20.12 2.95
CA GLY A 347 33.65 -20.71 1.83
C GLY A 347 32.22 -21.18 2.14
N THR A 348 31.69 -20.95 3.35
CA THR A 348 30.26 -21.19 3.66
C THR A 348 29.48 -19.88 3.73
N LEU A 349 28.39 -19.79 2.96
CA LEU A 349 27.49 -18.64 2.95
C LEU A 349 26.64 -18.63 4.23
N GLN A 350 26.69 -17.54 4.99
CA GLN A 350 25.72 -17.27 6.05
C GLN A 350 24.62 -16.38 5.48
N VAL A 351 23.37 -16.82 5.60
CA VAL A 351 22.22 -16.09 5.07
C VAL A 351 21.25 -15.75 6.20
N LEU A 352 20.97 -14.45 6.33
CA LEU A 352 19.97 -13.90 7.23
C LEU A 352 18.85 -13.29 6.40
N SER A 353 17.61 -13.49 6.83
CA SER A 353 16.47 -12.78 6.24
C SER A 353 15.51 -12.32 7.32
N GLY A 354 14.75 -11.26 7.05
CA GLY A 354 13.75 -10.78 8.00
C GLY A 354 13.32 -9.34 7.77
N PRO A 355 12.27 -8.90 8.48
CA PRO A 355 11.83 -7.52 8.43
C PRO A 355 12.86 -6.59 9.08
N VAL A 356 13.04 -5.42 8.49
CA VAL A 356 13.84 -4.29 9.00
C VAL A 356 13.02 -3.01 8.91
N PHE A 357 13.33 -2.04 9.77
CA PHE A 357 12.47 -0.88 10.02
C PHE A 357 13.26 0.42 9.90
N ARG A 358 12.84 1.30 8.99
CA ARG A 358 13.49 2.59 8.73
C ARG A 358 12.43 3.65 8.53
N LYS A 359 12.46 4.76 9.27
CA LYS A 359 11.63 5.91 8.90
C LYS A 359 12.12 6.46 7.57
N CYS A 360 11.20 6.79 6.68
CA CYS A 360 11.50 7.18 5.30
C CYS A 360 10.51 8.22 4.80
N ARG A 361 10.84 8.88 3.69
CA ARG A 361 9.90 9.75 2.99
C ARG A 361 8.76 8.93 2.40
N ILE A 362 7.66 9.59 2.05
CA ILE A 362 6.51 8.97 1.40
C ILE A 362 6.70 9.08 -0.11
N THR A 363 6.90 7.92 -0.74
CA THR A 363 6.88 7.75 -2.19
C THR A 363 6.21 6.40 -2.49
N PRO A 364 5.75 6.17 -3.73
CA PRO A 364 5.27 4.84 -4.13
C PRO A 364 6.32 3.72 -4.02
N ARG A 365 7.60 4.06 -3.86
CA ARG A 365 8.73 3.13 -3.74
C ARG A 365 9.48 3.25 -2.41
N SER A 366 8.82 3.69 -1.35
CA SER A 366 9.40 3.68 0.00
C SER A 366 8.38 3.26 1.05
N MET A 367 8.81 2.37 1.94
CA MET A 367 7.99 1.82 3.02
C MET A 367 8.80 1.77 4.31
N PRO A 368 8.22 2.11 5.47
CA PRO A 368 8.98 2.13 6.73
C PRO A 368 9.40 0.75 7.24
N VAL A 369 8.96 -0.30 6.57
CA VAL A 369 9.24 -1.70 6.86
C VAL A 369 9.36 -2.47 5.55
N PHE A 370 10.35 -3.35 5.48
CA PHE A 370 10.59 -4.23 4.35
C PHE A 370 11.45 -5.43 4.77
N HIS A 371 11.58 -6.41 3.89
CA HIS A 371 12.36 -7.62 4.11
C HIS A 371 13.73 -7.50 3.47
N GLU A 372 14.77 -7.65 4.30
CA GLU A 372 16.15 -7.72 3.86
C GLU A 372 16.58 -9.20 3.74
N LEU A 373 17.33 -9.52 2.69
CA LEU A 373 18.13 -10.74 2.59
C LEU A 373 19.61 -10.32 2.65
N LEU A 374 20.29 -10.71 3.71
CA LEU A 374 21.71 -10.44 3.93
C LEU A 374 22.51 -11.73 3.76
N VAL A 375 23.42 -11.73 2.79
CA VAL A 375 24.36 -12.82 2.53
C VAL A 375 25.74 -12.38 3.01
N VAL A 376 26.43 -13.23 3.76
CA VAL A 376 27.75 -12.94 4.33
C VAL A 376 28.68 -14.11 4.07
N LEU A 377 29.89 -13.82 3.59
CA LEU A 377 30.92 -14.80 3.30
C LEU A 377 32.29 -14.31 3.75
N ALA A 378 33.06 -15.17 4.41
CA ALA A 378 34.49 -14.97 4.63
C ALA A 378 35.28 -15.63 3.50
N VAL A 379 36.10 -14.85 2.79
CA VAL A 379 36.94 -15.30 1.67
C VAL A 379 38.40 -14.94 1.90
N SER A 380 39.30 -15.60 1.18
CA SER A 380 40.73 -15.26 1.21
C SER A 380 40.96 -13.87 0.62
N ARG A 381 41.82 -13.10 1.27
CA ARG A 381 42.22 -11.77 0.78
C ARG A 381 42.78 -11.87 -0.64
N GLY A 382 42.35 -10.97 -1.52
CA GLY A 382 42.66 -11.00 -2.96
C GLY A 382 41.67 -11.77 -3.83
N THR A 383 40.66 -12.43 -3.24
CA THR A 383 39.59 -13.15 -3.98
C THR A 383 38.23 -12.47 -3.91
N GLU A 384 38.15 -11.27 -3.35
CA GLU A 384 36.92 -10.51 -3.09
C GLU A 384 36.13 -10.28 -4.38
N ASN A 385 36.79 -9.81 -5.43
CA ASN A 385 36.12 -9.50 -6.69
C ASN A 385 35.55 -10.75 -7.38
N SER A 386 36.23 -11.90 -7.28
CA SER A 386 35.71 -13.17 -7.80
C SER A 386 34.47 -13.62 -7.02
N CYS A 387 34.48 -13.46 -5.69
CA CYS A 387 33.32 -13.72 -4.85
C CYS A 387 32.14 -12.80 -5.20
N ILE A 388 32.39 -11.49 -5.33
CA ILE A 388 31.37 -10.51 -5.69
C ILE A 388 30.74 -10.89 -7.04
N GLN A 389 31.55 -11.20 -8.03
CA GLN A 389 31.08 -11.59 -9.36
C GLN A 389 30.22 -12.87 -9.30
N MET A 390 30.65 -13.89 -8.54
CA MET A 390 29.88 -15.12 -8.33
C MET A 390 28.51 -14.86 -7.70
N LEU A 391 28.46 -14.02 -6.65
CA LEU A 391 27.19 -13.66 -6.00
C LEU A 391 26.25 -12.95 -6.98
N VAL A 392 26.79 -11.97 -7.72
CA VAL A 392 26.04 -11.18 -8.69
C VAL A 392 25.52 -12.04 -9.82
N ASP A 393 26.33 -12.95 -10.37
CA ASP A 393 25.92 -13.84 -11.46
C ASP A 393 24.85 -14.84 -11.01
N ASN A 394 24.94 -15.36 -9.79
CA ASN A 394 23.89 -16.19 -9.20
C ASN A 394 22.58 -15.41 -9.01
N ILE A 395 22.66 -14.20 -8.44
CA ILE A 395 21.48 -13.34 -8.26
C ILE A 395 20.86 -13.00 -9.62
N LYS A 396 21.66 -12.55 -10.60
CA LYS A 396 21.19 -12.24 -11.95
C LYS A 396 20.53 -13.45 -12.62
N THR A 397 21.18 -14.61 -12.58
CA THR A 397 20.65 -15.84 -13.19
C THR A 397 19.34 -16.25 -12.55
N THR A 398 19.26 -16.20 -11.22
CA THR A 398 18.04 -16.54 -10.47
C THR A 398 16.90 -15.59 -10.79
N LEU A 399 17.14 -14.28 -10.76
CA LEU A 399 16.13 -13.27 -11.05
C LEU A 399 15.67 -13.33 -12.52
N ASN A 400 16.59 -13.60 -13.47
CA ASN A 400 16.24 -13.83 -14.87
C ASN A 400 15.36 -15.08 -15.04
N SER A 401 15.66 -16.17 -14.34
CA SER A 401 14.84 -17.39 -14.36
C SER A 401 13.45 -17.17 -13.77
N LEU A 402 13.35 -16.41 -12.66
CA LEU A 402 12.08 -16.00 -12.06
C LEU A 402 11.23 -15.18 -13.04
N HIS A 403 11.87 -14.29 -13.81
CA HIS A 403 11.15 -13.48 -14.79
C HIS A 403 10.71 -14.25 -16.04
N GLN A 404 11.45 -15.27 -16.49
CA GLN A 404 11.04 -16.07 -17.66
C GLN A 404 9.64 -16.71 -17.49
N GLY A 405 9.19 -16.93 -16.25
CA GLY A 405 7.84 -17.40 -15.94
C GLY A 405 6.74 -16.31 -15.96
N VAL A 406 7.11 -15.04 -16.05
CA VAL A 406 6.22 -13.89 -15.98
C VAL A 406 6.20 -13.18 -17.33
N SER A 407 5.14 -13.38 -18.12
CA SER A 407 5.01 -12.73 -19.44
C SER A 407 4.95 -11.20 -19.29
N GLY A 408 5.94 -10.45 -19.81
CA GLY A 408 5.99 -8.98 -19.68
C GLY A 408 7.35 -8.33 -19.99
N ILE A 409 7.53 -7.10 -19.48
CA ILE A 409 8.74 -6.28 -19.62
C ILE A 409 9.95 -7.02 -19.03
N LYS A 410 11.02 -7.19 -19.81
CA LYS A 410 12.25 -7.84 -19.35
C LYS A 410 13.03 -6.93 -18.39
N PRO A 411 13.26 -7.33 -17.12
CA PRO A 411 14.07 -6.54 -16.22
C PRO A 411 15.53 -6.57 -16.69
N SER A 412 16.18 -5.41 -16.62
CA SER A 412 17.63 -5.28 -16.83
C SER A 412 18.32 -5.23 -15.49
N ILE A 413 19.15 -6.22 -15.18
CA ILE A 413 19.86 -6.28 -13.91
C ILE A 413 21.30 -5.81 -14.16
N SER A 414 21.65 -4.67 -13.59
CA SER A 414 22.99 -4.08 -13.71
C SER A 414 23.70 -4.06 -12.35
N LEU A 415 25.02 -4.22 -12.41
CA LEU A 415 25.91 -3.95 -11.29
C LEU A 415 26.61 -2.63 -11.61
N GLN A 416 26.52 -1.66 -10.72
CA GLN A 416 27.10 -0.33 -10.90
C GLN A 416 28.11 -0.07 -9.79
N GLU A 417 29.31 0.39 -10.15
CA GLU A 417 30.31 0.81 -9.16
C GLU A 417 29.82 2.02 -8.38
N ALA A 418 30.08 2.07 -7.09
CA ALA A 418 29.58 3.14 -6.23
C ALA A 418 30.02 4.55 -6.63
N THR A 419 31.16 4.67 -7.31
CA THR A 419 31.74 5.90 -7.88
C THR A 419 31.01 6.37 -9.14
N SER A 420 30.34 5.47 -9.85
CA SER A 420 29.62 5.76 -11.10
C SER A 420 28.13 6.05 -10.90
N PHE A 421 27.62 5.84 -9.68
CA PHE A 421 26.20 6.04 -9.39
C PHE A 421 25.85 7.53 -9.39
N GLY A 422 24.86 7.90 -10.21
CA GLY A 422 24.37 9.28 -10.30
C GLY A 422 23.80 9.81 -8.97
N THR A 423 23.44 11.09 -8.96
CA THR A 423 23.06 11.82 -7.73
C THR A 423 21.74 11.35 -7.11
N GLU A 424 20.85 10.70 -7.87
CA GLU A 424 19.52 10.28 -7.40
C GLU A 424 19.52 8.81 -6.92
N LEU A 425 19.90 8.60 -5.67
CA LEU A 425 19.71 7.33 -4.97
C LEU A 425 18.30 7.23 -4.38
N ASN A 426 17.74 6.02 -4.35
CA ASN A 426 16.51 5.77 -3.59
C ASN A 426 16.79 5.68 -2.08
N ASP A 427 15.74 5.79 -1.25
CA ASP A 427 15.84 5.78 0.22
C ASP A 427 16.62 4.57 0.77
N PHE A 428 16.47 3.39 0.13
CA PHE A 428 17.22 2.19 0.49
C PHE A 428 18.73 2.42 0.34
N ALA A 429 19.18 2.83 -0.84
CA ALA A 429 20.59 3.00 -1.14
C ALA A 429 21.23 4.19 -0.39
N VAL A 430 20.47 5.28 -0.15
CA VAL A 430 20.89 6.39 0.71
C VAL A 430 21.16 5.90 2.14
N PHE A 431 20.26 5.10 2.70
CA PHE A 431 20.45 4.56 4.05
C PHE A 431 21.61 3.56 4.10
N GLU A 432 21.73 2.68 3.10
CA GLU A 432 22.83 1.73 3.01
C GLU A 432 24.20 2.43 2.99
N ARG A 433 24.36 3.60 2.33
CA ARG A 433 25.61 4.36 2.36
C ARG A 433 26.03 4.81 3.77
N GLN A 434 25.08 4.97 4.70
CA GLN A 434 25.36 5.35 6.09
C GLN A 434 25.93 4.19 6.92
N LEU A 435 25.68 2.94 6.52
CA LEU A 435 26.14 1.76 7.24
C LEU A 435 27.61 1.40 6.97
N GLY A 436 28.23 2.03 5.97
CA GLY A 436 29.63 1.80 5.60
C GLY A 436 29.87 1.90 4.10
N GLU A 437 31.14 1.79 3.70
CA GLU A 437 31.55 1.87 2.30
C GLU A 437 30.91 0.76 1.46
N ILE A 438 30.37 1.17 0.30
CA ILE A 438 29.72 0.30 -0.67
C ILE A 438 30.65 0.23 -1.89
N GLN A 439 30.96 -0.98 -2.37
CA GLN A 439 31.71 -1.14 -3.62
C GLN A 439 30.76 -1.13 -4.81
N HIS A 440 29.61 -1.81 -4.70
CA HIS A 440 28.68 -1.95 -5.82
C HIS A 440 27.22 -1.82 -5.41
N PHE A 441 26.44 -1.21 -6.30
CA PHE A 441 24.98 -1.19 -6.28
C PHE A 441 24.43 -2.23 -7.26
N LEU A 442 23.52 -3.08 -6.77
CA LEU A 442 22.71 -3.95 -7.61
C LEU A 442 21.43 -3.20 -7.99
N CYS A 443 21.24 -2.96 -9.28
CA CYS A 443 20.09 -2.22 -9.80
C CYS A 443 19.26 -3.08 -10.72
N VAL A 444 17.95 -2.90 -10.63
CA VAL A 444 16.98 -3.56 -11.49
C VAL A 444 16.18 -2.47 -12.20
N GLY A 445 16.37 -2.39 -13.51
CA GLY A 445 15.64 -1.53 -14.43
C GLY A 445 14.59 -2.30 -15.22
N THR A 446 13.78 -1.56 -15.93
CA THR A 446 12.71 -2.05 -16.79
C THR A 446 12.66 -1.16 -18.02
N ASP A 447 12.50 -1.71 -19.22
CA ASP A 447 12.30 -0.91 -20.44
C ASP A 447 11.13 0.08 -20.23
N PRO A 448 11.32 1.42 -20.38
CA PRO A 448 12.44 2.13 -21.01
C PRO A 448 13.52 2.72 -20.10
N ASP A 449 13.47 2.51 -18.78
CA ASP A 449 14.49 2.93 -17.83
C ASP A 449 15.37 1.75 -17.37
N PRO A 450 16.46 1.43 -18.11
CA PRO A 450 17.34 0.33 -17.78
C PRO A 450 18.24 0.61 -16.57
N SER A 451 18.41 1.88 -16.18
CA SER A 451 19.22 2.28 -15.02
C SER A 451 18.57 1.83 -13.71
N GLY A 452 17.25 1.93 -13.65
CA GLY A 452 16.41 1.24 -12.69
C GLY A 452 16.55 1.71 -11.26
N SER A 453 16.00 0.92 -10.34
CA SER A 453 16.10 1.18 -8.90
C SER A 453 17.19 0.31 -8.27
N CYS A 454 17.96 0.89 -7.35
CA CYS A 454 18.85 0.11 -6.50
C CYS A 454 18.02 -0.81 -5.60
N VAL A 455 18.24 -2.11 -5.70
CA VAL A 455 17.57 -3.15 -4.90
C VAL A 455 18.53 -3.88 -3.97
N GLY A 456 19.83 -3.60 -4.07
CA GLY A 456 20.83 -4.25 -3.25
C GLY A 456 22.17 -3.56 -3.28
N VAL A 457 23.01 -3.88 -2.32
CA VAL A 457 24.35 -3.33 -2.13
C VAL A 457 25.32 -4.43 -1.76
N ILE A 458 26.57 -4.28 -2.19
CA ILE A 458 27.65 -5.22 -1.88
C ILE A 458 28.77 -4.47 -1.17
N ARG A 459 29.22 -5.04 -0.05
CA ARG A 459 30.27 -4.52 0.83
C ARG A 459 31.42 -5.49 0.99
N THR A 460 32.64 -4.97 1.08
CA THR A 460 33.80 -5.66 1.62
C THR A 460 34.25 -4.98 2.91
N ALA A 461 34.42 -5.77 3.96
CA ALA A 461 34.82 -5.29 5.27
C ALA A 461 36.16 -5.93 5.65
N PRO A 462 37.30 -5.29 5.32
CA PRO A 462 38.64 -5.85 5.56
C PRO A 462 39.00 -5.97 7.04
N ASP A 463 38.38 -5.17 7.91
CA ASP A 463 38.72 -5.06 9.33
C ASP A 463 37.71 -5.73 10.28
N GLU A 464 36.58 -6.22 9.78
CA GLU A 464 35.55 -6.87 10.61
C GLU A 464 36.03 -8.20 11.20
N LEU A 465 37.01 -8.85 10.55
CA LEU A 465 37.62 -10.07 11.02
C LEU A 465 39.04 -9.78 11.52
N LYS A 466 39.36 -10.19 12.75
CA LYS A 466 40.74 -10.16 13.28
C LYS A 466 41.60 -11.27 12.64
N SER A 467 41.61 -11.35 11.32
CA SER A 467 42.40 -12.30 10.53
C SER A 467 43.11 -11.57 9.41
N PRO A 468 44.44 -11.70 9.27
CA PRO A 468 45.16 -11.05 8.18
C PRO A 468 44.87 -11.70 6.81
N GLU A 469 44.46 -12.97 6.79
CA GLU A 469 44.28 -13.78 5.57
C GLU A 469 42.88 -13.72 4.96
N LEU A 470 41.89 -13.34 5.76
CA LEU A 470 40.47 -13.41 5.39
C LEU A 470 39.83 -12.04 5.39
N VAL A 471 38.83 -11.86 4.53
CA VAL A 471 38.03 -10.65 4.38
C VAL A 471 36.56 -11.04 4.27
N VAL A 472 35.68 -10.21 4.80
CA VAL A 472 34.24 -10.44 4.73
C VAL A 472 33.66 -9.72 3.53
N VAL A 473 32.94 -10.47 2.69
CA VAL A 473 32.08 -9.94 1.63
C VAL A 473 30.64 -10.10 2.10
N SER A 474 29.83 -9.03 1.98
CA SER A 474 28.41 -9.09 2.27
C SER A 474 27.58 -8.49 1.15
N ALA A 475 26.40 -9.06 0.92
CA ALA A 475 25.41 -8.54 -0.02
C ALA A 475 24.07 -8.38 0.70
N SER A 476 23.53 -7.16 0.73
CA SER A 476 22.20 -6.85 1.26
C SER A 476 21.24 -6.61 0.11
N LEU A 477 20.10 -7.30 0.10
CA LEU A 477 19.06 -7.20 -0.91
C LEU A 477 17.72 -6.81 -0.27
N ASN A 478 17.01 -5.86 -0.89
CA ASN A 478 15.64 -5.49 -0.56
C ASN A 478 14.66 -6.38 -1.32
N LEU A 479 14.11 -7.39 -0.63
CA LEU A 479 13.22 -8.38 -1.25
C LEU A 479 11.87 -7.79 -1.69
N ASP A 480 11.37 -6.79 -0.97
CA ASP A 480 10.14 -6.09 -1.32
C ASP A 480 10.29 -5.30 -2.63
N LEU A 481 11.37 -4.54 -2.80
CA LEU A 481 11.64 -3.82 -4.05
C LEU A 481 11.81 -4.79 -5.23
N LEU A 482 12.50 -5.91 -5.02
CA LEU A 482 12.58 -6.98 -6.02
C LEU A 482 11.18 -7.51 -6.37
N ALA A 483 10.32 -7.77 -5.39
CA ALA A 483 8.95 -8.21 -5.62
C ALA A 483 8.13 -7.18 -6.40
N MET A 484 8.26 -5.89 -6.08
CA MET A 484 7.59 -4.83 -6.82
C MET A 484 7.96 -4.84 -8.30
N LEU A 485 9.26 -4.88 -8.60
CA LEU A 485 9.76 -4.80 -9.96
C LEU A 485 9.41 -6.06 -10.77
N LEU A 486 9.62 -7.25 -10.21
CA LEU A 486 9.35 -8.52 -10.89
C LEU A 486 7.84 -8.79 -11.10
N CYS A 487 6.99 -8.30 -10.20
CA CYS A 487 5.55 -8.50 -10.30
C CYS A 487 4.81 -7.32 -10.96
N GLY A 488 5.52 -6.26 -11.39
CA GLY A 488 4.90 -5.08 -12.00
C GLY A 488 4.00 -4.29 -11.04
N ILE A 489 4.34 -4.24 -9.75
CA ILE A 489 3.61 -3.48 -8.73
C ILE A 489 4.18 -2.06 -8.68
N SER A 490 3.35 -1.06 -8.97
CA SER A 490 3.75 0.35 -9.04
C SER A 490 3.74 1.09 -7.70
N ASP A 491 3.06 0.54 -6.70
CA ASP A 491 2.88 1.15 -5.37
C ASP A 491 3.19 0.12 -4.28
N TRP A 492 4.21 0.37 -3.46
CA TRP A 492 4.69 -0.55 -2.43
C TRP A 492 3.58 -0.91 -1.44
N ARG A 493 2.65 0.02 -1.15
CA ARG A 493 1.54 -0.23 -0.21
C ARG A 493 0.69 -1.44 -0.63
N MET A 494 0.63 -1.73 -1.94
CA MET A 494 -0.06 -2.91 -2.47
C MET A 494 0.57 -4.23 -2.02
N LEU A 495 1.91 -4.33 -1.86
CA LEU A 495 2.55 -5.52 -1.27
C LEU A 495 2.06 -5.76 0.16
N TRP A 496 1.73 -4.70 0.89
CA TRP A 496 1.32 -4.77 2.29
C TRP A 496 -0.20 -4.86 2.47
N THR A 497 -0.99 -4.95 1.40
CA THR A 497 -2.46 -5.07 1.51
C THR A 497 -2.93 -6.40 2.08
N MET A 498 -3.96 -6.36 2.92
CA MET A 498 -4.69 -7.53 3.42
C MET A 498 -5.79 -7.99 2.43
N ASP A 499 -5.96 -7.29 1.31
CA ASP A 499 -7.04 -7.58 0.37
C ASP A 499 -6.84 -8.94 -0.30
N ARG A 500 -7.86 -9.81 -0.19
CA ARG A 500 -7.80 -11.17 -0.74
C ARG A 500 -7.67 -11.17 -2.26
N ARG A 501 -8.08 -10.11 -2.96
CA ARG A 501 -7.92 -9.97 -4.42
C ARG A 501 -6.48 -9.75 -4.83
N PHE A 502 -5.63 -9.21 -3.96
CA PHE A 502 -4.19 -9.19 -4.16
C PHE A 502 -3.60 -10.57 -3.89
N LEU A 503 -3.84 -11.11 -2.69
CA LEU A 503 -3.22 -12.36 -2.22
C LEU A 503 -3.51 -13.56 -3.14
N ARG A 504 -4.73 -13.64 -3.70
CA ARG A 504 -5.13 -14.71 -4.63
C ARG A 504 -4.41 -14.66 -5.99
N GLN A 505 -3.70 -13.58 -6.32
CA GLN A 505 -2.98 -13.47 -7.60
C GLN A 505 -1.64 -14.20 -7.59
N PHE A 506 -1.10 -14.54 -6.41
CA PHE A 506 0.20 -15.18 -6.24
C PHE A 506 0.03 -16.59 -5.64
N PRO A 507 0.04 -17.64 -6.47
CA PRO A 507 0.12 -19.00 -5.96
C PRO A 507 1.50 -19.28 -5.38
N GLU A 508 1.56 -20.27 -4.48
CA GLU A 508 2.79 -20.65 -3.80
C GLU A 508 3.91 -21.04 -4.80
N GLY A 509 5.10 -20.46 -4.62
CA GLY A 509 6.28 -20.78 -5.43
C GLY A 509 6.34 -20.16 -6.83
N GLU A 510 5.30 -19.43 -7.26
CA GLU A 510 5.22 -18.78 -8.58
C GLU A 510 5.08 -17.26 -8.47
N LEU A 511 5.76 -16.53 -9.37
CA LEU A 511 5.54 -15.09 -9.56
C LEU A 511 4.58 -14.86 -10.72
N ARG A 512 3.81 -13.77 -10.66
CA ARG A 512 2.89 -13.33 -11.71
C ARG A 512 2.87 -11.81 -11.79
N LEU A 513 2.52 -11.27 -12.95
CA LEU A 513 2.23 -9.84 -13.05
C LEU A 513 0.96 -9.52 -12.25
N PHE A 514 1.08 -8.56 -11.37
CA PHE A 514 -0.03 -8.00 -10.62
C PHE A 514 -1.01 -7.31 -11.57
N LYS A 515 -2.29 -7.65 -11.43
CA LYS A 515 -3.41 -6.99 -12.09
C LYS A 515 -4.16 -6.16 -11.06
N SER A 516 -4.24 -4.86 -11.28
CA SER A 516 -4.99 -3.98 -10.39
C SER A 516 -6.47 -4.39 -10.33
N PHE A 517 -7.00 -4.46 -9.11
CA PHE A 517 -8.43 -4.64 -8.84
C PHE A 517 -9.12 -3.34 -8.39
N SER A 518 -8.36 -2.25 -8.29
CA SER A 518 -8.82 -0.89 -7.99
C SER A 518 -8.41 0.04 -9.13
N LEU A 519 -9.34 0.30 -10.04
CA LEU A 519 -9.11 1.11 -11.22
C LEU A 519 -9.41 2.58 -10.93
N TYR A 520 -8.49 3.44 -11.36
CA TYR A 520 -8.62 4.90 -11.29
C TYR A 520 -9.00 5.43 -9.89
N PRO A 521 -8.30 4.99 -8.81
CA PRO A 521 -8.63 5.42 -7.46
C PRO A 521 -8.64 6.96 -7.34
N PRO A 522 -9.64 7.57 -6.69
CA PRO A 522 -9.70 9.01 -6.53
C PRO A 522 -8.46 9.56 -5.84
N SER A 523 -8.02 10.74 -6.27
CA SER A 523 -6.88 11.44 -5.70
C SER A 523 -7.32 12.81 -5.18
N TYR A 524 -6.99 13.11 -3.93
CA TYR A 524 -7.33 14.36 -3.26
C TYR A 524 -6.05 15.09 -2.87
N VAL A 525 -5.95 16.35 -3.28
CA VAL A 525 -4.73 17.15 -3.14
C VAL A 525 -5.01 18.30 -2.19
N HIS A 526 -4.17 18.42 -1.15
CA HIS A 526 -4.24 19.50 -0.18
C HIS A 526 -2.86 20.13 0.00
N ASP A 527 -2.81 21.45 0.02
CA ASP A 527 -1.58 22.18 0.36
C ASP A 527 -1.61 22.55 1.86
N VAL A 528 -0.47 22.45 2.53
CA VAL A 528 -0.29 22.84 3.94
C VAL A 528 0.91 23.75 4.06
N SER A 529 0.68 24.96 4.58
CA SER A 529 1.73 25.95 4.85
C SER A 529 1.91 26.13 6.35
N PHE A 530 3.16 26.28 6.78
CA PHE A 530 3.50 26.48 8.19
C PHE A 530 4.86 27.16 8.36
N TRP A 531 5.00 27.88 9.47
CA TRP A 531 6.25 28.45 9.94
C TRP A 531 7.02 27.42 10.75
N LEU A 532 8.33 27.36 10.52
CA LEU A 532 9.26 26.56 11.31
C LEU A 532 9.53 27.23 12.68
N PRO A 533 9.84 26.44 13.72
CA PRO A 533 10.44 26.96 14.95
C PRO A 533 11.74 27.72 14.66
N ASP A 534 12.03 28.75 15.45
CA ASP A 534 13.23 29.56 15.26
C ASP A 534 14.49 28.76 15.64
N GLY A 535 15.45 28.68 14.72
CA GLY A 535 16.75 28.03 14.97
C GLY A 535 16.78 26.51 14.85
N GLU A 536 15.67 25.84 14.54
CA GLU A 536 15.62 24.38 14.38
C GLU A 536 15.64 23.94 12.91
N GLU A 537 16.36 22.85 12.63
CA GLU A 537 16.24 22.17 11.34
C GLU A 537 14.93 21.39 11.27
N PHE A 538 14.26 21.47 10.13
CA PHE A 538 13.01 20.75 9.92
C PHE A 538 13.28 19.28 9.63
N ASP A 539 12.92 18.40 10.56
CA ASP A 539 12.95 16.96 10.34
C ASP A 539 11.81 16.55 9.38
N GLU A 540 12.13 16.57 8.09
CA GLU A 540 11.20 16.15 7.04
C GLU A 540 10.79 14.67 7.19
N VAL A 541 11.67 13.80 7.68
CA VAL A 541 11.34 12.39 7.90
C VAL A 541 10.31 12.24 9.02
N ALA A 542 10.39 13.05 10.07
CA ALA A 542 9.37 13.11 11.12
C ALA A 542 8.02 13.61 10.57
N PHE A 543 8.02 14.62 9.70
CA PHE A 543 6.80 15.10 9.02
C PHE A 543 6.14 14.02 8.17
N HIS A 544 6.90 13.28 7.37
CA HIS A 544 6.40 12.16 6.59
C HIS A 544 5.93 11.00 7.49
N THR A 545 6.62 10.71 8.58
CA THR A 545 6.21 9.68 9.55
C THR A 545 4.87 10.04 10.21
N LEU A 546 4.69 11.31 10.56
CA LEU A 546 3.44 11.82 11.11
C LEU A 546 2.29 11.73 10.08
N ALA A 547 2.55 12.07 8.82
CA ALA A 547 1.57 11.92 7.75
C ALA A 547 1.13 10.45 7.56
N ARG A 548 2.06 9.49 7.63
CA ARG A 548 1.72 8.04 7.61
C ARG A 548 0.85 7.65 8.80
N LYS A 549 1.21 8.10 10.01
CA LYS A 549 0.47 7.83 11.25
C LYS A 549 -0.98 8.31 11.14
N VAL A 550 -1.17 9.56 10.76
CA VAL A 550 -2.49 10.20 10.72
C VAL A 550 -3.36 9.64 9.60
N SER A 551 -2.78 9.44 8.42
CA SER A 551 -3.53 9.01 7.24
C SER A 551 -3.77 7.50 7.15
N GLY A 552 -3.11 6.69 7.97
CA GLY A 552 -3.17 5.23 7.85
C GLY A 552 -2.66 4.74 6.48
N GLU A 553 -1.54 5.29 6.02
CA GLU A 553 -0.93 5.02 4.70
C GLU A 553 -1.73 5.54 3.49
N MET A 554 -2.73 6.41 3.67
CA MET A 554 -3.51 6.97 2.55
C MET A 554 -2.78 8.08 1.79
N VAL A 555 -1.70 8.66 2.34
CA VAL A 555 -0.87 9.63 1.61
C VAL A 555 0.07 8.88 0.64
N VAL A 556 0.00 9.19 -0.65
CA VAL A 556 0.84 8.59 -1.70
C VAL A 556 2.05 9.46 -2.06
N SER A 557 1.95 10.76 -1.80
CA SER A 557 3.00 11.73 -2.16
C SER A 557 2.92 12.97 -1.30
N ILE A 558 4.10 13.47 -0.93
CA ILE A 558 4.31 14.75 -0.26
C ILE A 558 5.41 15.48 -1.02
N GLN A 559 5.15 16.71 -1.44
CA GLN A 559 6.07 17.48 -2.26
C GLN A 559 6.22 18.90 -1.72
N LEU A 560 7.45 19.32 -1.46
CA LEU A 560 7.73 20.72 -1.14
C LEU A 560 7.37 21.58 -2.36
N ARG A 561 6.52 22.58 -2.16
CA ARG A 561 6.05 23.52 -3.19
C ARG A 561 6.68 24.89 -3.06
N ASP A 562 6.91 25.33 -1.83
CA ASP A 562 7.48 26.64 -1.56
C ASP A 562 8.31 26.61 -0.28
N ASN A 563 9.41 27.37 -0.29
CA ASN A 563 10.28 27.60 0.86
C ASN A 563 10.57 29.11 0.91
N PHE A 564 9.82 29.79 1.78
CA PHE A 564 9.85 31.23 1.91
C PHE A 564 10.59 31.63 3.18
N GLN A 565 11.46 32.65 3.08
CA GLN A 565 12.09 33.27 4.23
C GLN A 565 11.60 34.70 4.37
N GLN A 566 11.02 35.03 5.53
CA GLN A 566 10.47 36.35 5.79
C GLN A 566 11.60 37.39 5.92
N PRO A 567 11.58 38.47 5.12
CA PRO A 567 12.54 39.56 5.27
C PRO A 567 12.44 40.22 6.65
N GLY A 568 13.58 40.57 7.23
CA GLY A 568 13.67 41.25 8.53
C GLY A 568 13.65 40.31 9.74
N THR A 569 12.71 39.35 9.81
CA THR A 569 12.64 38.39 10.92
C THR A 569 13.47 37.13 10.70
N GLY A 570 13.76 36.78 9.43
CA GLY A 570 14.49 35.57 9.06
C GLY A 570 13.68 34.27 9.21
N ARG A 571 12.42 34.36 9.66
CA ARG A 571 11.53 33.20 9.87
C ARG A 571 11.29 32.45 8.57
N ARG A 572 11.38 31.13 8.60
CA ARG A 572 11.17 30.26 7.44
C ARG A 572 9.76 29.67 7.44
N SER A 573 9.10 29.70 6.29
CA SER A 573 7.82 29.07 6.02
C SER A 573 7.99 28.02 4.93
N LEU A 574 7.42 26.84 5.12
CA LEU A 574 7.36 25.81 4.10
C LEU A 574 5.91 25.61 3.66
N CYS A 575 5.72 25.30 2.37
CA CYS A 575 4.44 24.83 1.84
C CYS A 575 4.62 23.47 1.20
N TYR A 576 3.90 22.46 1.69
CA TYR A 576 3.90 21.11 1.15
C TYR A 576 2.56 20.80 0.48
N ARG A 577 2.62 20.13 -0.67
CA ARG A 577 1.46 19.49 -1.29
C ARG A 577 1.39 18.04 -0.85
N VAL A 578 0.27 17.67 -0.24
CA VAL A 578 -0.03 16.32 0.24
C VAL A 578 -1.11 15.71 -0.66
N THR A 579 -0.82 14.55 -1.23
CA THR A 579 -1.75 13.83 -2.09
C THR A 579 -2.26 12.58 -1.38
N PHE A 580 -3.56 12.51 -1.13
CA PHE A 580 -4.25 11.38 -0.53
C PHE A 580 -4.87 10.51 -1.64
N GLN A 581 -4.53 9.23 -1.65
CA GLN A 581 -5.04 8.23 -2.58
C GLN A 581 -4.78 6.83 -2.01
N SER A 582 -5.83 6.02 -1.92
CA SER A 582 -5.69 4.60 -1.59
C SER A 582 -5.37 3.77 -2.84
N CYS A 583 -4.54 2.74 -2.70
CA CYS A 583 -4.22 1.80 -3.77
C CYS A 583 -5.16 0.57 -3.79
N ASP A 584 -5.79 0.23 -2.66
CA ASP A 584 -6.53 -1.02 -2.45
C ASP A 584 -7.93 -0.82 -1.84
N ARG A 585 -8.27 0.40 -1.38
CA ARG A 585 -9.54 0.71 -0.72
C ARG A 585 -10.23 1.92 -1.36
N ALA A 586 -11.50 2.09 -0.99
CA ALA A 586 -12.22 3.30 -1.28
C ALA A 586 -11.74 4.41 -0.34
N LEU A 587 -11.43 5.58 -0.91
CA LEU A 587 -11.14 6.79 -0.15
C LEU A 587 -12.13 7.86 -0.60
N GLY A 588 -12.96 8.33 0.32
CA GLY A 588 -13.92 9.40 0.04
C GLY A 588 -13.30 10.79 0.16
N CYS A 589 -13.87 11.77 -0.55
CA CYS A 589 -13.43 13.18 -0.47
C CYS A 589 -13.54 13.73 0.97
N ARG A 590 -14.63 13.39 1.67
CA ARG A 590 -14.85 13.79 3.06
C ARG A 590 -13.81 13.19 3.99
N GLU A 591 -13.52 11.90 3.84
CA GLU A 591 -12.53 11.17 4.64
C GLU A 591 -11.12 11.75 4.44
N ALA A 592 -10.72 12.01 3.20
CA ALA A 592 -9.44 12.66 2.91
C ALA A 592 -9.34 14.08 3.52
N ALA A 593 -10.42 14.85 3.49
CA ALA A 593 -10.47 16.17 4.13
C ALA A 593 -10.37 16.08 5.66
N GLU A 594 -11.05 15.11 6.29
CA GLU A 594 -10.95 14.86 7.73
C GLU A 594 -9.51 14.44 8.13
N MET A 595 -8.86 13.56 7.34
CA MET A 595 -7.44 13.21 7.54
C MET A 595 -6.52 14.42 7.41
N GLN A 596 -6.76 15.31 6.44
CA GLN A 596 -5.97 16.53 6.26
C GLN A 596 -6.12 17.48 7.45
N LEU A 597 -7.33 17.64 7.98
CA LEU A 597 -7.58 18.48 9.16
C LEU A 597 -6.87 17.91 10.39
N HIS A 598 -7.01 16.60 10.63
CA HIS A 598 -6.32 15.95 11.73
C HIS A 598 -4.79 16.03 11.60
N PHE A 599 -4.27 15.93 10.37
CA PHE A 599 -2.83 16.05 10.11
C PHE A 599 -2.30 17.44 10.49
N ARG A 600 -3.05 18.50 10.16
CA ARG A 600 -2.72 19.89 10.54
C ARG A 600 -2.63 20.06 12.05
N GLU A 601 -3.57 19.49 12.82
CA GLU A 601 -3.57 19.54 14.28
C GLU A 601 -2.34 18.82 14.86
N GLU A 602 -2.08 17.60 14.40
CA GLU A 602 -0.97 16.78 14.87
C GLU A 602 0.39 17.43 14.54
N MET A 603 0.52 18.12 13.41
CA MET A 603 1.74 18.86 13.04
C MET A 603 2.08 19.94 14.08
N GLN A 604 1.09 20.71 14.54
CA GLN A 604 1.34 21.75 15.55
C GLN A 604 1.79 21.14 16.88
N GLN A 605 1.19 20.01 17.27
CA GLN A 605 1.48 19.35 18.53
C GLN A 605 2.84 18.62 18.54
N HIS A 606 3.20 17.94 17.45
CA HIS A 606 4.34 17.02 17.42
C HIS A 606 5.58 17.60 16.73
N LEU A 607 5.43 18.59 15.85
CA LEU A 607 6.55 19.21 15.11
C LEU A 607 6.80 20.66 15.55
N GLY A 608 6.02 21.19 16.49
CA GLY A 608 6.17 22.57 16.99
C GLY A 608 5.92 23.66 15.94
N VAL A 609 5.38 23.31 14.77
CA VAL A 609 5.17 24.26 13.67
C VAL A 609 3.94 25.13 13.91
N THR A 610 3.94 26.34 13.34
CA THR A 610 2.76 27.22 13.36
C THR A 610 2.10 27.26 11.99
N LEU A 611 0.87 26.77 11.86
CA LEU A 611 0.14 26.77 10.58
C LEU A 611 -0.08 28.18 10.05
N ARG A 612 -0.03 28.32 8.72
CA ARG A 612 -0.22 29.55 7.96
C ARG A 612 -1.42 29.48 7.02
#